data_AF-A0A139CT66-F1
#
_entry.id   AF-A0A139CT66-F1
#
_cell.length_a   1.000
_cell.length_b   1.000
_cell.length_c   1.000
_cell.angle_alpha   90.00
_cell.angle_beta   90.00
_cell.angle_gamma   90.00
#
_symmetry.space_group_name_H-M   'P 1'
#
loop_
_entity.id
_entity.type
_entity.pdbx_description
1 polymer ?
#
loop_
_entity_poly.entity_id
_entity_poly.type
_entity_poly.pdbx_seq_one_letter_code
_entity_poly.pdbx_strand_id
1 'polypeptide(L)'
;MDITGEKGKVVMQNLKYLNDSVMAILLLMPVTLVITFEALDATHNLKLLSIATWIVYLMGLWYVAARVFKLNKTLIAYLDEE
;
A
#
# COMPACT_ATOMS: atom_id res chain seq x y z
N MET A 1 16.03 0.32 -26.47
CA MET A 1 16.79 -0.54 -25.53
C MET A 1 16.15 -1.91 -25.60
N ASP A 2 16.89 -2.90 -26.09
CA ASP A 2 16.41 -4.27 -26.17
C ASP A 2 16.25 -4.82 -24.75
N ILE A 3 15.01 -4.94 -24.27
CA ILE A 3 14.69 -5.54 -22.98
C ILE A 3 14.68 -7.07 -23.16
N THR A 4 15.77 -7.64 -23.66
CA THR A 4 15.89 -9.08 -23.91
C THR A 4 16.78 -9.69 -22.83
N GLY A 5 16.16 -10.31 -21.83
CA GLY A 5 16.85 -11.08 -20.78
C GLY A 5 16.33 -10.87 -19.37
N GLU A 6 17.11 -11.33 -18.39
CA GLU A 6 16.82 -11.37 -16.95
C GLU A 6 16.40 -10.00 -16.38
N LYS A 7 17.01 -8.90 -16.86
CA LYS A 7 16.64 -7.52 -16.50
C LYS A 7 15.16 -7.20 -16.79
N GLY A 8 14.61 -7.69 -17.91
CA GLY A 8 13.21 -7.49 -18.25
C GLY A 8 12.23 -8.20 -17.30
N LYS A 9 12.62 -9.39 -16.82
CA LYS A 9 11.82 -10.13 -15.82
C LYS A 9 11.80 -9.42 -14.47
N VAL A 10 12.93 -8.86 -14.03
CA VAL A 10 13.04 -8.11 -12.78
C VAL A 10 12.21 -6.82 -12.83
N VAL A 11 12.29 -6.06 -13.92
CA VAL A 11 11.44 -4.86 -14.12
C VAL A 11 9.96 -5.22 -14.11
N MET A 12 9.57 -6.29 -14.80
CA MET A 12 8.18 -6.76 -14.83
C MET A 12 7.68 -7.22 -13.44
N GLN A 13 8.52 -7.89 -12.65
CA GLN A 13 8.17 -8.25 -11.28
C GLN A 13 7.99 -7.02 -10.40
N ASN A 14 8.87 -6.02 -10.50
CA ASN A 14 8.74 -4.78 -9.73
C ASN A 14 7.49 -3.99 -10.13
N LEU A 15 7.16 -3.91 -11.42
CA LEU A 15 5.91 -3.32 -11.91
C LEU A 15 4.68 -4.05 -11.35
N LYS A 16 4.71 -5.40 -11.30
CA LYS A 16 3.63 -6.19 -10.71
C LYS A 16 3.49 -5.91 -9.20
N TYR A 17 4.59 -5.86 -8.46
CA TYR A 17 4.57 -5.52 -7.04
C TYR A 17 4.06 -4.09 -6.78
N LEU A 18 4.42 -3.13 -7.65
CA LEU A 18 3.89 -1.77 -7.57
C LEU A 18 2.38 -1.75 -7.83
N ASN A 19 1.92 -2.44 -8.87
CA ASN A 19 0.49 -2.55 -9.20
C ASN A 19 -0.31 -3.20 -8.04
N ASP A 20 0.21 -4.28 -7.46
CA ASP A 20 -0.41 -4.93 -6.29
C ASP A 20 -0.48 -4.00 -5.07
N SER A 21 0.54 -3.15 -4.90
CA SER A 21 0.56 -2.14 -3.83
C SER A 21 -0.45 -1.01 -4.08
N VAL A 22 -0.60 -0.56 -5.34
CA VAL A 22 -1.64 0.41 -5.73
C VAL A 22 -3.04 -0.17 -5.53
N MET A 23 -3.26 -1.44 -5.88
CA MET A 23 -4.53 -2.13 -5.58
C MET A 23 -4.81 -2.18 -4.08
N ALA A 24 -3.81 -2.45 -3.25
CA ALA A 24 -3.98 -2.44 -1.80
C ALA A 24 -4.36 -1.04 -1.27
N ILE A 25 -3.82 0.03 -1.84
CA ILE A 25 -4.24 1.41 -1.52
C ILE A 25 -5.69 1.66 -1.94
N LEU A 26 -6.07 1.24 -3.15
CA LEU A 26 -7.45 1.37 -3.65
C LEU A 26 -8.46 0.64 -2.74
N LEU A 27 -8.09 -0.52 -2.21
CA LEU A 27 -8.89 -1.27 -1.24
C LEU A 27 -8.98 -0.60 0.14
N LEU A 28 -8.04 0.29 0.48
CA LEU A 28 -8.09 1.07 1.72
C LEU A 28 -8.93 2.34 1.61
N MET A 29 -9.22 2.83 0.39
CA MET A 29 -10.06 4.03 0.18
C MET A 29 -11.47 3.94 0.79
N PRO A 30 -12.21 2.82 0.66
CA PRO A 30 -13.51 2.67 1.30
C PRO A 30 -13.43 2.75 2.84
N VAL A 31 -12.34 2.22 3.42
CA VAL A 31 -12.11 2.27 4.87
C VAL A 31 -11.88 3.72 5.33
N THR A 32 -11.21 4.52 4.51
CA THR A 32 -11.00 5.96 4.79
C THR A 32 -12.31 6.74 4.76
N LEU A 33 -13.22 6.40 3.85
CA LEU A 33 -14.57 6.97 3.80
C LEU A 33 -15.37 6.61 5.06
N VAL A 34 -15.36 5.35 5.48
CA VAL A 34 -16.04 4.91 6.71
C VAL A 34 -15.51 5.68 7.92
N ILE A 35 -14.20 5.80 8.07
CA ILE A 35 -13.55 6.59 9.13
C ILE A 35 -14.01 8.06 9.11
N THR A 36 -14.12 8.64 7.92
CA THR A 36 -14.54 10.05 7.77
C THR A 36 -15.99 10.25 8.19
N PHE A 37 -16.88 9.32 7.80
CA PHE A 37 -18.29 9.36 8.23
C PHE A 37 -18.45 9.12 9.73
N GLU A 38 -17.70 8.17 10.30
CA GLU A 38 -17.68 7.92 11.75
C GLU A 38 -17.18 9.13 12.55
N ALA A 39 -16.17 9.86 12.04
CA ALA A 39 -15.65 11.05 12.70
C ALA A 39 -16.61 12.25 12.66
N LEU A 40 -17.52 12.31 11.68
CA LEU A 40 -18.55 13.34 11.56
C LEU A 40 -19.78 13.06 12.43
N ASP A 41 -19.97 11.81 12.89
CA ASP A 41 -21.11 11.40 13.70
C ASP A 41 -20.82 11.62 15.21
N ALA A 42 -21.75 12.29 15.90
CA ALA A 42 -21.63 12.61 17.33
C ALA A 42 -22.01 11.44 18.27
N THR A 43 -22.50 10.31 17.72
CA THR A 43 -23.06 9.20 18.49
C THR A 43 -21.97 8.35 19.15
N HIS A 44 -22.08 8.11 20.47
CA HIS A 44 -21.03 7.43 21.27
C HIS A 44 -20.72 5.98 20.82
N ASN A 45 -21.70 5.24 20.31
CA ASN A 45 -21.51 3.86 19.83
C ASN A 45 -20.62 3.77 18.59
N LEU A 46 -20.62 4.80 17.73
CA LEU A 46 -19.78 4.87 16.54
C LEU A 46 -18.32 5.14 16.88
N LYS A 47 -18.01 5.73 18.05
CA LYS A 47 -16.63 5.96 18.49
C LYS A 47 -15.87 4.67 18.75
N LEU A 48 -16.52 3.66 19.32
CA LEU A 48 -15.92 2.34 19.57
C LEU A 48 -15.64 1.59 18.26
N LEU A 49 -16.61 1.62 17.34
CA LEU A 49 -16.42 1.05 16.00
C LEU A 49 -15.27 1.77 15.29
N SER A 50 -15.24 3.11 15.37
CA SER A 50 -14.20 3.95 14.78
C SER A 50 -12.79 3.59 15.20
N ILE A 51 -12.55 3.28 16.47
CA ILE A 51 -11.24 2.84 16.94
C ILE A 51 -10.81 1.56 16.21
N ALA A 52 -11.71 0.59 16.05
CA ALA A 52 -11.41 -0.64 15.32
C ALA A 52 -11.15 -0.37 13.82
N THR A 53 -11.92 0.52 13.20
CA THR A 53 -11.73 0.92 11.80
C THR A 53 -10.39 1.61 11.58
N TRP A 54 -9.98 2.49 12.50
CA TRP A 54 -8.67 3.14 12.49
C TRP A 54 -7.52 2.15 12.62
N ILE A 55 -7.64 1.15 13.49
CA ILE A 55 -6.61 0.11 13.67
C ILE A 55 -6.43 -0.68 12.37
N VAL A 56 -7.53 -1.12 11.74
CA VAL A 56 -7.48 -1.84 10.45
C VAL A 56 -6.87 -0.97 9.35
N TYR A 57 -7.25 0.30 9.29
CA TYR A 57 -6.70 1.26 8.34
C TYR A 57 -5.19 1.48 8.52
N LEU A 58 -4.73 1.71 9.75
CA LEU A 58 -3.31 1.90 10.05
C LEU A 58 -2.48 0.65 9.77
N MET A 59 -2.99 -0.54 10.07
CA MET A 59 -2.32 -1.81 9.72
C MET A 59 -2.23 -1.98 8.20
N GLY A 60 -3.30 -1.64 7.47
CA GLY A 60 -3.31 -1.66 6.01
C GLY A 60 -2.28 -0.70 5.41
N LEU A 61 -2.24 0.55 5.89
CA LEU A 61 -1.24 1.54 5.48
C LEU A 61 0.18 1.08 5.77
N TRP A 62 0.43 0.55 6.97
CA TRP A 62 1.73 0.02 7.35
C TRP A 62 2.18 -1.10 6.40
N TYR A 63 1.29 -2.04 6.11
CA TYR A 63 1.57 -3.15 5.21
C TYR A 63 1.93 -2.68 3.79
N VAL A 64 1.17 -1.72 3.25
CA VAL A 64 1.46 -1.11 1.96
C VAL A 64 2.81 -0.39 2.00
N ALA A 65 3.04 0.46 3.01
CA ALA A 65 4.28 1.21 3.14
C ALA A 65 5.51 0.28 3.23
N ALA A 66 5.43 -0.79 4.02
CA ALA A 66 6.50 -1.78 4.13
C ALA A 66 6.82 -2.46 2.80
N ARG A 67 5.80 -2.78 1.99
CA ARG A 67 5.97 -3.32 0.63
C ARG A 67 6.64 -2.32 -0.31
N VAL A 68 6.21 -1.06 -0.29
CA VAL A 68 6.80 0.01 -1.11
C VAL A 68 8.26 0.25 -0.72
N PHE A 69 8.58 0.29 0.58
CA PHE A 69 9.97 0.43 1.03
C PHE A 69 10.85 -0.75 0.61
N LYS A 70 10.33 -1.98 0.69
CA LYS A 70 11.05 -3.17 0.23
C LYS A 70 11.31 -3.09 -1.28
N LEU A 71 10.31 -2.69 -2.05
CA LEU A 71 10.43 -2.50 -3.49
C LEU A 71 11.50 -1.45 -3.84
N ASN A 72 11.48 -0.31 -3.14
CA ASN A 72 12.44 0.77 -3.37
C ASN A 72 13.88 0.31 -3.05
N LYS A 73 14.08 -0.39 -1.93
CA LYS A 73 15.40 -0.97 -1.59
C LYS A 73 15.89 -1.95 -2.65
N THR A 74 15.02 -2.80 -3.18
CA THR A 74 15.37 -3.74 -4.25
C THR A 74 15.75 -3.01 -5.54
N LEU A 75 14.98 -1.98 -5.93
CA LEU A 75 15.29 -1.17 -7.11
C LEU A 75 16.62 -0.42 -6.97
N ILE A 76 16.89 0.18 -5.80
CA ILE A 76 18.16 0.89 -5.54
C ILE A 76 19.33 -0.09 -5.58
N ALA A 77 19.23 -1.27 -4.96
CA ALA A 77 20.30 -2.27 -5.00
C ALA A 77 20.63 -2.72 -6.44
N TYR A 78 19.62 -2.85 -7.30
CA TYR A 78 19.84 -3.16 -8.72
C TYR A 78 20.43 -1.99 -9.53
N LEU A 79 20.22 -0.75 -9.11
CA LEU A 79 20.81 0.45 -9.73
C LEU A 79 22.26 0.68 -9.27
N ASP A 80 22.58 0.33 -8.02
CA ASP A 80 23.94 0.42 -7.45
C ASP A 80 24.87 -0.72 -7.92
N GLU A 81 24.33 -1.81 -8.50
CA GLU A 81 25.11 -2.89 -9.13
C GLU A 81 25.58 -2.55 -10.57
N GLU A 82 25.29 -1.34 -11.09
CA GLU A 82 25.90 -0.76 -12.30
C GLU A 82 27.13 0.09 -11.98
#